data_AF-X0WYP7-F1
#
_entry.id   AF-X0WYP7-F1
#
_cell.length_a   1.000
_cell.length_b   1.000
_cell.length_c   1.000
_cell.angle_alpha   90.00
_cell.angle_beta   90.00
_cell.angle_gamma   90.00
#
_symmetry.space_group_name_H-M   'P 1'
#
loop_
_entity.id
_entity.type
_entity.pdbx_description
1 polymer ?
#
loop_
_entity_poly.entity_id
_entity_poly.type
_entity_poly.pdbx_seq_one_letter_code
_entity_poly.pdbx_strand_id
1 'polypeptide(L)'
;MAAITPVGAVNQELFTDARKTYLTAAVAAAGTSLTVQSIKEFAINQILCIGELGEEETEIVKTHASTTPTGTTITLVTGGVTFAHAINTP
;
A
#
# COMPACT_ATOMS: atom_id res chain seq x y z
N MET A 1 -8.13 4.17 -33.17
CA MET A 1 -7.91 2.89 -32.45
C MET A 1 -6.43 2.81 -32.11
N ALA A 2 -6.07 2.94 -30.83
CA ALA A 2 -4.67 2.76 -30.42
C ALA A 2 -4.36 1.26 -30.44
N ALA A 3 -3.30 0.86 -31.13
CA ALA A 3 -2.86 -0.52 -31.18
C ALA A 3 -2.34 -0.92 -29.79
N ILE A 4 -2.91 -1.98 -29.21
CA ILE A 4 -2.32 -2.66 -28.06
C ILE A 4 -1.11 -3.42 -28.62
N THR A 5 0.09 -2.94 -28.33
CA THR A 5 1.32 -3.69 -28.63
C THR A 5 1.33 -4.94 -27.75
N PRO A 6 1.43 -6.14 -28.30
CA PRO A 6 1.56 -7.35 -27.49
C PRO A 6 2.91 -7.29 -26.77
N VAL A 7 2.90 -7.02 -25.46
CA VAL A 7 4.05 -7.32 -24.64
C VAL A 7 4.14 -8.85 -24.63
N GLY A 8 5.16 -9.41 -25.28
CA GLY A 8 5.47 -10.82 -25.11
C GLY A 8 5.55 -11.08 -23.61
N ALA A 9 4.94 -12.17 -23.12
CA ALA A 9 4.94 -12.49 -21.70
C ALA A 9 6.39 -12.66 -21.22
N VAL A 10 6.98 -11.58 -20.74
CA VAL A 10 8.28 -11.52 -20.07
C VAL A 10 8.00 -11.48 -18.59
N ASN A 11 8.81 -12.19 -17.80
CA ASN A 11 8.79 -12.04 -16.35
C ASN A 11 9.16 -10.58 -16.06
N GLN A 12 8.20 -9.82 -15.55
CA GLN A 12 8.43 -8.46 -15.12
C GLN A 12 8.83 -8.44 -13.64
N GLU A 13 9.61 -7.43 -13.26
CA GLU A 13 9.86 -7.17 -11.85
C GLU A 13 8.53 -6.93 -11.13
N LEU A 14 8.38 -7.53 -9.95
CA LEU A 14 7.13 -7.52 -9.17
C LEU A 14 6.64 -6.08 -8.84
N PHE A 15 7.52 -5.09 -8.91
CA PHE A 15 7.28 -3.71 -8.49
C PHE A 15 7.37 -2.66 -9.60
N THR A 16 7.52 -3.05 -10.88
CA THR A 16 7.67 -2.09 -12.00
C THR A 16 6.54 -1.06 -12.06
N ASP A 17 5.30 -1.50 -11.79
CA ASP A 17 4.10 -0.65 -11.84
C ASP A 17 3.45 -0.45 -10.45
N ALA A 18 4.19 -0.74 -9.38
CA ALA A 18 3.69 -0.61 -8.02
C ALA A 18 3.37 0.85 -7.70
N ARG A 19 2.15 1.09 -7.21
CA ARG A 19 1.71 2.42 -6.78
C ARG A 19 2.31 2.70 -5.41
N LYS A 20 2.89 3.89 -5.26
CA LYS A 20 3.55 4.34 -4.04
C LYS A 20 2.88 5.59 -3.50
N THR A 21 2.83 5.67 -2.19
CA THR A 21 2.46 6.86 -1.42
C THR A 21 3.38 6.88 -0.20
N TYR A 22 3.19 7.83 0.72
CA TYR A 22 3.98 7.86 1.95
C TYR A 22 3.07 8.16 3.13
N LEU A 23 3.40 7.61 4.29
CA LEU A 23 2.76 7.98 5.54
C LEU A 23 3.01 9.46 5.86
N THR A 24 1.94 10.18 6.22
CA THR A 24 1.97 11.57 6.69
C THR A 24 1.83 11.69 8.20
N ALA A 25 1.53 10.58 8.86
CA ALA A 25 1.53 10.43 10.30
C ALA A 25 2.09 9.05 10.65
N ALA A 26 2.79 8.97 11.78
CA ALA A 26 3.24 7.68 12.30
C ALA A 26 2.03 6.81 12.65
N VAL A 27 2.18 5.49 12.49
CA VAL A 27 1.20 4.49 12.89
C VAL A 27 1.83 3.59 13.94
N ALA A 28 1.15 3.39 15.06
CA ALA A 28 1.60 2.46 16.08
C ALA A 28 1.29 1.01 15.67
N ALA A 29 1.98 0.04 16.28
CA ALA A 29 1.63 -1.38 16.16
C ALA A 29 0.15 -1.61 16.49
N ALA A 30 -0.47 -2.58 15.81
CA ALA A 30 -1.90 -2.85 15.75
C ALA A 30 -2.77 -1.70 15.18
N GLY A 31 -2.15 -0.64 14.63
CA GLY A 31 -2.87 0.46 13.98
C GLY A 31 -3.62 -0.01 12.73
N THR A 32 -4.91 0.28 12.66
CA THR A 32 -5.81 -0.17 11.57
C THR A 32 -6.11 0.92 10.54
N SER A 33 -5.47 2.08 10.66
CA SER A 33 -5.70 3.23 9.81
C SER A 33 -4.37 3.87 9.43
N LEU A 34 -4.09 3.97 8.14
CA LEU A 34 -2.95 4.68 7.60
C LEU A 34 -3.38 6.07 7.17
N THR A 35 -2.56 7.08 7.46
CA THR A 35 -2.73 8.44 6.94
C THR A 35 -1.64 8.69 5.91
N VAL A 36 -2.01 8.80 4.63
CA VAL A 36 -1.08 8.85 3.50
C VAL A 36 -1.15 10.18 2.75
N GLN A 37 -0.11 10.51 1.98
CA GLN A 37 -0.08 11.72 1.16
C GLN A 37 -1.15 11.70 0.05
N SER A 38 -1.42 10.54 -0.51
CA SER A 38 -2.40 10.34 -1.59
C SER A 38 -3.00 8.95 -1.54
N ILE A 39 -4.32 8.86 -1.73
CA ILE A 39 -5.07 7.60 -1.89
C ILE A 39 -5.35 7.25 -3.35
N LYS A 40 -4.76 7.98 -4.30
CA LYS A 40 -4.98 7.74 -5.73
C LYS A 40 -4.61 6.30 -6.08
N GLU A 41 -5.53 5.59 -6.71
CA GLU A 41 -5.38 4.18 -7.15
C GLU A 41 -5.26 3.14 -6.00
N PHE A 42 -5.59 3.52 -4.76
CA PHE A 42 -5.80 2.57 -3.67
C PHE A 42 -7.27 2.16 -3.58
N ALA A 43 -7.52 0.88 -3.31
CA ALA A 43 -8.86 0.29 -3.26
C ALA A 43 -9.06 -0.62 -2.04
N ILE A 44 -10.30 -1.08 -1.86
CA ILE A 44 -10.65 -2.13 -0.90
C ILE A 44 -10.03 -3.48 -1.29
N ASN A 45 -9.83 -4.37 -0.32
CA ASN A 45 -9.28 -5.71 -0.53
C ASN A 45 -7.92 -5.79 -1.25
N GLN A 46 -7.14 -4.72 -1.23
CA GLN A 46 -5.84 -4.63 -1.88
C GLN A 46 -4.72 -5.02 -0.90
N ILE A 47 -3.68 -5.68 -1.42
CA ILE A 47 -2.46 -5.97 -0.67
C ILE A 47 -1.52 -4.77 -0.79
N LEU A 48 -0.98 -4.32 0.34
CA LEU A 48 -0.02 -3.23 0.45
C LEU A 48 1.27 -3.77 1.08
N CYS A 49 2.41 -3.24 0.64
CA CYS A 49 3.69 -3.39 1.33
C CYS A 49 3.97 -2.06 2.03
N ILE A 50 4.22 -2.09 3.34
CA ILE A 50 4.61 -0.91 4.11
C ILE A 50 6.09 -1.05 4.43
N GLY A 51 6.88 -0.04 4.07
CA GLY A 51 8.34 -0.08 4.15
C GLY A 51 9.02 -0.48 2.84
N GLU A 52 10.35 -0.42 2.83
CA GLU A 52 11.16 -0.77 1.66
C GLU A 52 11.56 -2.24 1.69
N LEU A 53 11.40 -2.93 0.57
CA LEU A 53 11.67 -4.36 0.50
C LEU A 53 13.13 -4.68 0.83
N GLY A 54 13.32 -5.65 1.71
CA GLY A 54 14.64 -6.06 2.19
C GLY A 54 15.08 -5.33 3.47
N GLU A 55 14.36 -4.30 3.89
CA GLU A 55 14.57 -3.65 5.19
C GLU A 55 13.81 -4.36 6.31
N GLU A 56 14.33 -4.26 7.54
CA GLU A 56 13.67 -4.76 8.74
C GLU A 56 12.30 -4.07 8.95
N GLU A 57 11.39 -4.76 9.63
CA GLU A 57 10.03 -4.28 9.95
C GLU A 57 9.12 -4.00 8.74
N THR A 58 9.59 -4.28 7.52
CA THR A 58 8.76 -4.24 6.30
C THR A 58 7.70 -5.34 6.36
N GLU A 59 6.45 -4.97 6.10
CA GLU A 59 5.33 -5.91 6.22
C GLU A 59 4.28 -5.77 5.12
N ILE A 60 3.59 -6.88 4.89
CA ILE A 60 2.50 -6.98 3.93
C ILE A 60 1.19 -6.93 4.69
N VAL A 61 0.38 -5.90 4.42
CA VAL A 61 -0.96 -5.75 5.00
C VAL A 61 -2.03 -5.72 3.92
N LYS A 62 -3.29 -5.85 4.33
CA LYS A 62 -4.43 -5.78 3.43
C LYS A 62 -5.36 -4.64 3.81
N THR A 63 -5.84 -3.89 2.81
CA THR A 63 -6.90 -2.90 3.04
C THR A 63 -8.22 -3.58 3.41
N HIS A 64 -9.08 -2.83 4.11
CA HIS A 64 -10.36 -3.33 4.55
C HIS A 64 -11.22 -3.85 3.39
N ALA A 65 -12.07 -4.84 3.66
CA ALA A 65 -12.79 -5.55 2.61
C ALA A 65 -13.96 -4.76 2.00
N SER A 66 -14.43 -3.71 2.68
CA SER A 66 -15.60 -2.93 2.27
C SER A 66 -15.49 -1.43 2.53
N THR A 67 -14.39 -0.96 3.14
CA THR A 67 -14.23 0.46 3.48
C THR A 67 -13.28 1.09 2.48
N THR A 68 -13.85 1.80 1.50
CA THR A 68 -13.08 2.51 0.48
C THR A 68 -12.21 3.59 1.12
N PRO A 69 -10.92 3.72 0.74
CA PRO A 69 -10.10 4.86 1.15
C PRO A 69 -10.76 6.20 0.82
N THR A 70 -10.67 7.16 1.74
CA THR A 70 -11.24 8.51 1.57
C THR A 70 -10.31 9.58 2.13
N GLY A 71 -10.23 10.73 1.45
CA GLY A 71 -9.32 11.81 1.84
C GLY A 71 -7.86 11.35 1.80
N THR A 72 -7.23 11.25 2.96
CA THR A 72 -5.87 10.74 3.16
C THR A 72 -5.85 9.42 3.94
N THR A 73 -6.99 8.80 4.16
CA THR A 73 -7.12 7.65 5.07
C THR A 73 -7.33 6.35 4.32
N ILE A 74 -6.50 5.35 4.64
CA ILE A 74 -6.67 3.97 4.20
C ILE A 74 -6.95 3.11 5.44
N THR A 75 -8.09 2.42 5.45
CA THR A 75 -8.44 1.48 6.52
C THR A 75 -7.90 0.09 6.19
N LEU A 76 -7.28 -0.58 7.16
CA LEU A 76 -6.74 -1.92 7.06
C LEU A 76 -7.73 -2.97 7.58
N VAL A 77 -7.49 -4.24 7.23
CA VAL A 77 -8.18 -5.39 7.85
C VAL A 77 -7.88 -5.47 9.35
N THR A 78 -8.76 -6.13 10.11
CA THR A 78 -8.57 -6.41 11.53
C THR A 78 -7.20 -7.03 11.79
N GLY A 79 -6.46 -6.48 12.76
CA GLY A 79 -5.06 -6.83 13.04
C GLY A 79 -4.11 -5.69 12.73
N GLY A 80 -4.43 -4.85 11.73
CA GLY A 80 -3.64 -3.66 11.41
C GLY A 80 -2.19 -3.96 11.01
N VAL A 81 -1.31 -3.01 11.30
CA VAL A 81 0.15 -3.18 11.16
C VAL A 81 0.73 -3.95 12.35
N THR A 82 1.73 -4.78 12.13
CA THR A 82 2.45 -5.51 13.19
C THR A 82 3.49 -4.62 13.82
N PHE A 83 4.18 -3.82 13.02
CA PHE A 83 5.24 -2.91 13.45
C PHE A 83 4.74 -1.47 13.49
N ALA A 84 5.38 -0.64 14.31
CA ALA A 84 5.13 0.79 14.26
C ALA A 84 5.90 1.38 13.06
N HIS A 85 5.25 2.23 12.27
CA HIS A 85 5.88 2.89 11.12
C HIS A 85 5.91 4.39 11.32
N ALA A 86 7.05 5.00 11.00
CA ALA A 86 7.24 6.44 11.13
C ALA A 86 6.56 7.22 10.00
N ILE A 87 6.53 8.55 10.13
CA ILE A 87 6.20 9.42 8.99
C ILE A 87 7.22 9.21 7.86
N ASN A 88 6.78 9.36 6.62
CA ASN A 88 7.55 9.17 5.39
C ASN A 88 7.95 7.71 5.10
N THR A 89 7.42 6.72 5.83
CA THR A 89 7.48 5.32 5.37
C THR A 89 6.63 5.16 4.10
N PRO A 90 7.15 4.51 3.04
CA PRO A 90 6.40 4.22 1.82
C PRO A 90 5.33 3.14 2.00
#